data_AF-A0A178FP33-F1
#
_entry.id   AF-A0A178FP33-F1
#
_cell.length_a   1.000
_cell.length_b   1.000
_cell.length_c   1.000
_cell.angle_alpha   90.00
_cell.angle_beta   90.00
_cell.angle_gamma   90.00
#
_symmetry.space_group_name_H-M   'P 1'
#
loop_
_entity.id
_entity.type
_entity.pdbx_description
1 polymer ?
#
loop_
_entity_poly.entity_id
_entity_poly.type
_entity_poly.pdbx_seq_one_letter_code
_entity_poly.pdbx_strand_id
1 'polypeptide(L)'
;MRPSRVLLQARRPLSLPKNPPLRRIKQETVTKTTENAAPKGQPRVRPVVMTVTAAGMFALSAYGSYLYTTYRQARAFSSKLAVDTDVSDRYRTTAGQYDGDVDLAERTMRMGKRRRDLIQRARGHVLEVSVGTGRNLPYYLLGERRGVDKDGKAAVLGCRSVTFIDLWPEMVDIARWKYEAMGSNREKGKAAAVFLAQDAMGEVESPEGTKFDTVVQTMGLCSHPEPVKLLQHLGELLVTSDDGRILLLEHGRGHYGWLNGLLDGLAAAHADRHGCWWNRDIGEIVRQSGLEVVEARRYHLGTTWEYVLKKKKQQQQQQRS
;
A
#
# COMPACT_ATOMS: atom_id res chain seq x y z
N MET A 1 25.32 2.11 -102.65
CA MET A 1 24.46 2.16 -103.86
C MET A 1 23.73 0.82 -104.01
N ARG A 2 23.09 0.54 -105.16
CA ARG A 2 22.26 -0.65 -105.45
C ARG A 2 23.05 -2.00 -105.40
N PRO A 3 22.36 -3.17 -105.40
CA PRO A 3 22.90 -4.44 -104.89
C PRO A 3 23.54 -5.35 -105.96
N SER A 4 24.15 -6.46 -105.52
CA SER A 4 24.66 -7.53 -106.40
C SER A 4 24.06 -8.92 -106.12
N ARG A 5 23.24 -9.36 -107.08
CA ARG A 5 22.95 -10.77 -107.47
C ARG A 5 24.15 -11.35 -108.27
N VAL A 6 24.27 -12.65 -108.61
CA VAL A 6 23.58 -13.89 -108.15
C VAL A 6 24.59 -14.77 -107.36
N LEU A 7 25.26 -15.87 -107.79
CA LEU A 7 25.13 -16.87 -108.88
C LEU A 7 25.83 -18.20 -108.43
N LEU A 8 25.15 -19.11 -107.73
CA LEU A 8 24.55 -20.35 -108.25
C LEU A 8 25.52 -21.32 -108.98
N GLN A 9 25.85 -22.46 -108.35
CA GLN A 9 26.33 -23.68 -109.02
C GLN A 9 25.53 -24.90 -108.52
N ALA A 10 25.54 -26.01 -109.27
CA ALA A 10 24.48 -27.02 -109.21
C ALA A 10 24.91 -28.42 -108.72
N ARG A 11 24.06 -28.99 -107.85
CA ARG A 11 23.75 -30.42 -107.66
C ARG A 11 24.89 -31.46 -107.63
N ARG A 12 25.00 -32.14 -106.48
CA ARG A 12 24.75 -33.60 -106.39
C ARG A 12 23.92 -33.92 -105.14
N PRO A 13 22.98 -34.87 -105.18
CA PRO A 13 22.25 -35.34 -104.00
C PRO A 13 22.98 -36.50 -103.32
N LEU A 14 22.96 -36.58 -101.99
CA LEU A 14 23.19 -37.85 -101.28
C LEU A 14 22.64 -37.85 -99.84
N SER A 15 22.14 -39.02 -99.41
CA SER A 15 22.00 -39.53 -98.02
C SER A 15 21.54 -38.58 -96.91
N LEU A 16 20.33 -38.83 -96.40
CA LEU A 16 19.92 -38.40 -95.05
C LEU A 16 20.82 -39.03 -93.97
N PRO A 17 21.36 -38.27 -93.00
CA PRO A 17 22.09 -38.84 -91.88
C PRO A 17 21.14 -39.55 -90.90
N LYS A 18 21.58 -40.68 -90.33
CA LYS A 18 20.85 -41.35 -89.23
C LYS A 18 21.02 -40.54 -87.94
N ASN A 19 19.92 -40.18 -87.29
CA ASN A 19 19.96 -39.42 -86.04
C ASN A 19 20.57 -40.24 -84.89
N PRO A 20 21.31 -39.60 -83.96
CA PRO A 20 21.81 -40.25 -82.75
C PRO A 20 20.67 -40.65 -81.79
N PRO A 21 20.92 -41.60 -80.85
CA PRO A 21 19.89 -42.16 -79.99
C PRO A 21 19.19 -41.14 -79.07
N LEU A 22 17.93 -41.43 -78.78
CA LEU A 22 16.95 -40.50 -78.19
C LEU A 22 17.31 -40.04 -76.77
N ARG A 23 17.49 -38.73 -76.60
CA ARG A 23 17.49 -38.08 -75.29
C ARG A 23 16.06 -38.14 -74.72
N ARG A 24 15.84 -38.94 -73.68
CA ARG A 24 14.49 -39.27 -73.16
C ARG A 24 13.83 -38.10 -72.42
N ILE A 25 13.27 -37.15 -73.17
CA ILE A 25 12.28 -36.20 -72.65
C ILE A 25 11.07 -37.01 -72.16
N LYS A 26 10.76 -36.95 -70.86
CA LYS A 26 9.48 -37.43 -70.36
C LYS A 26 8.42 -36.39 -70.70
N GLN A 27 7.36 -36.81 -71.39
CA GLN A 27 6.21 -35.95 -71.68
C GLN A 27 5.48 -35.59 -70.38
N GLU A 28 4.94 -34.38 -70.33
CA GLU A 28 3.99 -33.97 -69.30
C GLU A 28 2.64 -34.65 -69.55
N THR A 29 2.20 -35.50 -68.62
CA THR A 29 0.82 -35.98 -68.59
C THR A 29 0.02 -35.02 -67.72
N VAL A 30 -0.91 -34.25 -68.31
CA VAL A 30 -1.79 -33.34 -67.55
C VAL A 30 -2.88 -34.14 -66.85
N THR A 31 -2.55 -34.74 -65.71
CA THR A 31 -3.53 -35.25 -64.75
C THR A 31 -3.98 -34.14 -63.80
N LYS A 32 -5.28 -33.83 -63.77
CA LYS A 32 -5.88 -33.03 -62.70
C LYS A 32 -5.87 -33.82 -61.39
N THR A 33 -4.80 -33.70 -60.60
CA THR A 33 -4.81 -34.12 -59.19
C THR A 33 -5.22 -32.96 -58.29
N THR A 34 -6.37 -33.08 -57.63
CA THR A 34 -6.73 -32.24 -56.50
C THR A 34 -5.96 -32.72 -55.25
N GLU A 35 -4.66 -32.51 -55.24
CA GLU A 35 -3.84 -32.78 -54.05
C GLU A 35 -3.96 -31.63 -53.06
N ASN A 36 -4.60 -31.92 -51.93
CA ASN A 36 -4.78 -30.97 -50.84
C ASN A 36 -3.41 -30.50 -50.32
N ALA A 37 -3.25 -29.18 -50.16
CA ALA A 37 -2.09 -28.63 -49.48
C ALA A 37 -2.00 -29.23 -48.06
N ALA A 38 -0.98 -30.04 -47.81
CA ALA A 38 -0.82 -30.74 -46.54
C ALA A 38 -0.83 -29.73 -45.37
N PRO A 39 -1.67 -29.91 -44.34
CA PRO A 39 -1.77 -28.95 -43.26
C PRO A 39 -0.43 -28.86 -42.55
N LYS A 40 0.09 -27.63 -42.39
CA LYS A 40 1.34 -27.37 -41.64
C LYS A 40 1.22 -28.04 -40.27
N GLY A 41 2.09 -29.01 -40.01
CA GLY A 41 2.00 -29.89 -38.84
C GLY A 41 1.94 -29.07 -37.55
N GLN A 42 0.82 -29.18 -36.83
CA GLN A 42 0.64 -28.45 -35.56
C GLN A 42 1.74 -28.86 -34.56
N PRO A 43 2.32 -27.90 -33.81
CA PRO A 43 3.36 -28.20 -32.84
C PRO A 43 2.79 -29.12 -31.74
N ARG A 44 3.20 -30.38 -31.75
CA ARG A 44 2.77 -31.38 -30.75
C ARG A 44 3.37 -31.05 -29.39
N VAL A 45 2.53 -30.57 -28.47
CA VAL A 45 2.87 -30.39 -27.07
C VAL A 45 3.29 -31.74 -26.47
N ARG A 46 4.39 -31.78 -25.72
CA ARG A 46 4.85 -33.02 -25.06
C ARG A 46 3.82 -33.47 -24.01
N PRO A 47 3.45 -34.77 -23.93
CA PRO A 47 2.47 -35.25 -22.95
C PRO A 47 2.79 -34.87 -21.51
N VAL A 48 4.07 -34.93 -21.10
CA VAL A 48 4.54 -34.51 -19.77
C VAL A 48 4.18 -33.05 -19.46
N VAL A 49 4.28 -32.15 -20.46
CA VAL A 49 3.90 -30.74 -20.28
C VAL A 49 2.40 -30.63 -20.07
N MET A 50 1.58 -31.34 -20.85
CA MET A 50 0.13 -31.37 -20.67
C MET A 50 -0.26 -31.88 -19.27
N THR A 51 0.36 -32.97 -18.80
CA THR A 51 0.11 -33.54 -17.46
C THR A 51 0.51 -32.57 -16.35
N VAL A 52 1.69 -31.94 -16.44
CA VAL A 52 2.15 -30.96 -15.44
C VAL A 52 1.25 -29.71 -15.42
N THR A 53 0.86 -29.18 -16.57
CA THR A 53 -0.08 -28.05 -16.64
C THR A 53 -1.46 -28.43 -16.11
N ALA A 54 -1.99 -29.62 -16.43
CA ALA A 54 -3.27 -30.10 -15.89
C ALA A 54 -3.23 -30.28 -14.37
N ALA A 55 -2.17 -30.89 -13.82
CA ALA A 55 -1.99 -31.04 -12.39
C ALA A 55 -1.84 -29.68 -11.68
N GLY A 56 -1.11 -28.73 -12.28
CA GLY A 56 -0.98 -27.37 -11.76
C GLY A 56 -2.30 -26.60 -11.74
N MET A 57 -3.09 -26.68 -12.82
CA MET A 57 -4.43 -26.08 -12.88
C MET A 57 -5.37 -26.72 -11.85
N PHE A 58 -5.36 -28.05 -11.72
CA PHE A 58 -6.16 -28.75 -10.71
C PHE A 58 -5.78 -28.33 -9.28
N ALA A 59 -4.49 -28.30 -8.96
CA ALA A 59 -4.00 -27.87 -7.65
C ALA A 59 -4.41 -26.42 -7.33
N LEU A 60 -4.29 -25.51 -8.31
CA LEU A 60 -4.72 -24.12 -8.17
C LEU A 60 -6.24 -24.00 -7.97
N SER A 61 -7.04 -24.78 -8.71
CA SER A 61 -8.51 -24.81 -8.56
C SER A 61 -8.95 -25.42 -7.23
N ALA A 62 -8.29 -26.48 -6.76
CA ALA A 62 -8.57 -27.10 -5.46
C ALA A 62 -8.20 -26.15 -4.31
N TYR A 63 -7.04 -25.49 -4.38
CA TYR A 63 -6.62 -24.50 -3.39
C TYR A 63 -7.51 -23.25 -3.39
N GLY A 64 -7.88 -22.73 -4.56
CA GLY A 64 -8.84 -21.63 -4.67
C GLY A 64 -10.22 -21.98 -4.13
N SER A 65 -10.69 -23.23 -4.33
CA SER A 65 -11.93 -23.72 -3.75
C SER A 65 -11.85 -23.83 -2.23
N TYR A 66 -10.73 -24.32 -1.68
CA TYR A 66 -10.45 -24.36 -0.24
C TYR A 66 -10.44 -22.95 0.37
N LEU A 67 -9.71 -22.00 -0.22
CA LEU A 67 -9.71 -20.61 0.24
C LEU A 67 -11.11 -19.99 0.22
N TYR A 68 -11.91 -20.29 -0.81
CA TYR A 68 -13.28 -19.79 -0.92
C TYR A 68 -14.23 -20.40 0.13
N THR A 69 -14.14 -21.70 0.43
CA THR A 69 -14.96 -22.33 1.48
C THR A 69 -14.54 -21.85 2.87
N THR A 70 -13.23 -21.74 3.14
CA THR A 70 -12.70 -21.16 4.39
C THR A 70 -13.14 -19.71 4.57
N TYR A 71 -13.04 -18.86 3.54
CA TYR A 71 -13.57 -17.48 3.59
C TYR A 71 -15.08 -17.45 3.86
N ARG A 72 -15.87 -18.30 3.20
CA ARG A 72 -17.33 -18.38 3.45
C ARG A 72 -17.65 -18.79 4.88
N GLN A 73 -16.89 -19.71 5.48
CA GLN A 73 -17.04 -20.12 6.88
C GLN A 73 -16.65 -18.97 7.82
N ALA A 74 -15.48 -18.34 7.62
CA ALA A 74 -15.00 -17.22 8.42
C ALA A 74 -15.96 -16.02 8.38
N ARG A 75 -16.53 -15.70 7.20
CA ARG A 75 -17.57 -14.68 7.05
C ARG A 75 -18.87 -15.05 7.76
N ALA A 76 -19.31 -16.30 7.65
CA ALA A 76 -20.53 -16.79 8.31
C ALA A 76 -20.39 -16.94 9.84
N PHE A 77 -19.15 -16.96 10.34
CA PHE A 77 -18.83 -16.74 11.76
C PHE A 77 -18.89 -15.24 12.08
N SER A 78 -18.11 -14.41 11.37
CA SER A 78 -18.05 -12.96 11.61
C SER A 78 -19.42 -12.26 11.54
N SER A 79 -20.34 -12.72 10.69
CA SER A 79 -21.70 -12.16 10.58
C SER A 79 -22.65 -12.56 11.72
N LYS A 80 -22.19 -13.34 12.71
CA LYS A 80 -22.96 -13.75 13.90
C LYS A 80 -22.45 -13.11 15.19
N LEU A 81 -21.28 -12.47 15.17
CA LEU A 81 -20.75 -11.79 16.34
C LEU A 81 -21.47 -10.44 16.47
N ALA A 82 -22.13 -10.23 17.61
CA ALA A 82 -22.42 -8.88 18.10
C ALA A 82 -21.14 -8.37 18.76
N VAL A 83 -20.56 -7.31 18.20
CA VAL A 83 -19.34 -6.67 18.69
C VAL A 83 -19.64 -5.19 18.87
N ASP A 84 -19.28 -4.63 20.01
CA ASP A 84 -19.49 -3.22 20.30
C ASP A 84 -18.63 -2.32 19.38
N THR A 85 -19.03 -1.04 19.27
CA THR A 85 -18.31 -0.09 18.42
C THR A 85 -16.94 0.28 19.02
N ASP A 86 -16.86 0.34 20.34
CA ASP A 86 -15.60 0.35 21.08
C ASP A 86 -15.16 -1.09 21.37
N VAL A 87 -13.92 -1.39 21.01
CA VAL A 87 -13.21 -2.67 21.23
C VAL A 87 -11.80 -2.42 21.77
N SER A 88 -11.55 -1.24 22.33
CA SER A 88 -10.26 -0.86 22.90
C SER A 88 -9.90 -1.69 24.13
N ASP A 89 -10.89 -2.27 24.83
CA ASP A 89 -10.72 -3.17 25.98
C ASP A 89 -9.73 -4.32 25.72
N ARG A 90 -9.66 -4.82 24.47
CA ARG A 90 -8.73 -5.86 24.03
C ARG A 90 -7.27 -5.46 24.21
N TYR A 91 -6.94 -4.17 24.15
CA TYR A 91 -5.56 -3.71 24.32
C TYR A 91 -5.05 -3.89 25.74
N ARG A 92 -5.94 -3.80 26.73
CA ARG A 92 -5.59 -4.02 28.14
C ARG A 92 -4.96 -5.40 28.38
N THR A 93 -5.48 -6.44 27.73
CA THR A 93 -5.03 -7.83 27.90
C THR A 93 -3.97 -8.23 26.88
N THR A 94 -3.94 -7.61 25.70
CA THR A 94 -2.98 -7.93 24.62
C THR A 94 -1.68 -7.11 24.66
N ALA A 95 -1.59 -6.03 25.45
CA ALA A 95 -0.43 -5.11 25.48
C ALA A 95 0.94 -5.81 25.52
N GLY A 96 1.10 -6.83 26.37
CA GLY A 96 2.36 -7.58 26.51
C GLY A 96 2.76 -8.43 25.29
N GLN A 97 1.83 -8.79 24.42
CA GLN A 97 2.07 -9.60 23.21
C GLN A 97 1.88 -8.82 21.89
N TYR A 98 1.28 -7.62 21.95
CA TYR A 98 0.97 -6.77 20.79
C TYR A 98 2.16 -6.54 19.85
N ASP A 99 3.38 -6.44 20.39
CA ASP A 99 4.58 -6.35 19.56
C ASP A 99 4.79 -7.59 18.68
N GLY A 100 4.63 -8.80 19.22
CA GLY A 100 4.74 -10.04 18.47
C GLY A 100 3.60 -10.24 17.47
N ASP A 101 2.37 -9.89 17.85
CA ASP A 101 1.17 -10.06 17.03
C ASP A 101 1.24 -9.31 15.70
N VAL A 102 1.86 -8.12 15.67
CA VAL A 102 1.90 -7.27 14.45
C VAL A 102 3.27 -7.12 13.80
N ASP A 103 4.38 -7.58 14.40
CA ASP A 103 5.73 -7.40 13.83
C ASP A 103 5.89 -8.02 12.43
N LEU A 104 5.43 -9.25 12.23
CA LEU A 104 5.53 -9.92 10.92
C LEU A 104 4.75 -9.16 9.83
N ALA A 105 3.57 -8.65 10.16
CA ALA A 105 2.76 -7.84 9.25
C ALA A 105 3.44 -6.49 8.96
N GLU A 106 3.86 -5.75 10.00
CA GLU A 106 4.56 -4.48 9.84
C GLU A 106 5.86 -4.61 9.04
N ARG A 107 6.65 -5.67 9.24
CA ARG A 107 7.88 -5.93 8.48
C ARG A 107 7.61 -6.27 7.03
N THR A 108 6.65 -7.15 6.75
CA THR A 108 6.23 -7.53 5.39
C THR A 108 5.71 -6.31 4.63
N MET A 109 4.91 -5.47 5.29
CA MET A 109 4.39 -4.21 4.76
C MET A 109 5.43 -3.07 4.76
N ARG A 110 6.62 -3.27 5.35
CA ARG A 110 7.66 -2.23 5.52
C ARG A 110 7.18 -1.00 6.30
N MET A 111 6.23 -1.18 7.22
CA MET A 111 5.62 -0.12 8.04
C MET A 111 6.63 0.68 8.85
N GLY A 112 7.70 0.05 9.36
CA GLY A 112 8.80 0.77 10.03
C GLY A 112 9.46 1.85 9.16
N LYS A 113 9.45 1.71 7.81
CA LYS A 113 9.84 2.82 6.92
C LYS A 113 8.77 3.91 6.89
N ARG A 114 7.48 3.58 6.80
CA ARG A 114 6.39 4.58 6.77
C ARG A 114 6.29 5.37 8.06
N ARG A 115 6.42 4.71 9.21
CA ARG A 115 6.58 5.34 10.52
C ARG A 115 7.79 6.29 10.50
N ARG A 116 8.99 5.85 10.09
CA ARG A 116 10.17 6.72 9.98
C ARG A 116 9.97 7.94 9.06
N ASP A 117 9.51 7.73 7.83
CA ASP A 117 9.32 8.76 6.79
C ASP A 117 8.25 9.83 7.17
N LEU A 118 7.40 9.52 8.16
CA LEU A 118 6.38 10.44 8.69
C LEU A 118 6.82 11.07 10.03
N ILE A 119 7.21 10.27 11.02
CA ILE A 119 7.53 10.71 12.39
C ILE A 119 8.75 11.65 12.41
N GLN A 120 9.72 11.49 11.50
CA GLN A 120 10.85 12.41 11.37
C GLN A 120 10.46 13.84 10.91
N ARG A 121 9.19 14.09 10.57
CA ARG A 121 8.64 15.42 10.28
C ARG A 121 8.08 16.13 11.53
N ALA A 122 7.95 15.43 12.65
CA ALA A 122 7.49 16.01 13.90
C ALA A 122 8.52 17.01 14.47
N ARG A 123 8.03 18.16 14.94
CA ARG A 123 8.85 19.28 15.42
C ARG A 123 8.11 20.12 16.46
N GLY A 124 8.85 20.91 17.23
CA GLY A 124 8.29 21.78 18.28
C GLY A 124 7.75 20.98 19.46
N HIS A 125 6.64 21.41 20.06
CA HIS A 125 5.89 20.58 21.00
C HIS A 125 5.09 19.52 20.25
N VAL A 126 5.32 18.25 20.58
CA VAL A 126 4.66 17.12 19.93
C VAL A 126 3.74 16.39 20.90
N LEU A 127 2.54 16.02 20.43
CA LEU A 127 1.65 15.05 21.08
C LEU A 127 1.62 13.78 20.21
N GLU A 128 1.84 12.61 20.79
CA GLU A 128 1.49 11.33 20.18
C GLU A 128 0.29 10.73 20.90
N VAL A 129 -0.78 10.49 20.14
CA VAL A 129 -2.03 9.90 20.62
C VAL A 129 -2.13 8.47 20.12
N SER A 130 -2.54 7.57 21.02
CA SER A 130 -2.47 6.12 20.80
C SER A 130 -1.02 5.66 20.59
N VAL A 131 -0.12 6.04 21.50
CA VAL A 131 1.28 5.59 21.47
C VAL A 131 1.41 4.05 21.52
N GLY A 132 0.39 3.37 22.08
CA GLY A 132 0.37 1.92 22.27
C GLY A 132 1.62 1.45 23.01
N THR A 133 2.22 0.37 22.53
CA THR A 133 3.51 -0.13 23.05
C THR A 133 4.74 0.70 22.62
N GLY A 134 4.58 1.90 22.05
CA GLY A 134 5.69 2.79 21.68
C GLY A 134 6.33 2.49 20.32
N ARG A 135 5.57 2.00 19.32
CA ARG A 135 6.12 1.61 18.00
C ARG A 135 6.78 2.76 17.20
N ASN A 136 6.51 4.02 17.52
CA ASN A 136 7.12 5.18 16.86
C ASN A 136 8.36 5.73 17.57
N LEU A 137 8.62 5.34 18.82
CA LEU A 137 9.68 5.91 19.66
C LEU A 137 11.07 5.98 18.99
N PRO A 138 11.55 4.97 18.22
CA PRO A 138 12.88 5.00 17.58
C PRO A 138 13.00 5.95 16.37
N TYR A 139 11.93 6.66 16.00
CA TYR A 139 11.91 7.54 14.83
C TYR A 139 11.84 9.04 15.16
N TYR A 140 11.57 9.41 16.42
CA TYR A 140 11.55 10.80 16.85
C TYR A 140 12.94 11.43 16.83
N LEU A 141 13.02 12.65 16.30
CA LEU A 141 14.21 13.50 16.39
C LEU A 141 14.09 14.33 17.67
N LEU A 142 14.77 13.91 18.73
CA LEU A 142 14.69 14.57 20.04
C LEU A 142 15.65 15.77 20.13
N GLY A 143 15.13 16.89 20.62
CA GLY A 143 15.82 18.17 20.68
C GLY A 143 15.64 18.99 19.41
N GLU A 144 15.18 20.23 19.56
CA GLU A 144 15.14 21.19 18.46
C GLU A 144 16.56 21.50 17.95
N ARG A 145 16.71 21.54 16.63
CA ARG A 145 17.94 21.95 15.94
C ARG A 145 17.63 22.69 14.65
N ARG A 146 18.46 23.66 14.30
CA ARG A 146 18.41 24.30 12.97
C ARG A 146 18.91 23.29 11.92
N GLY A 147 18.23 23.24 10.79
CA GLY A 147 18.59 22.44 9.63
C GLY A 147 17.99 23.02 8.36
N VAL A 148 17.80 22.18 7.34
CA VAL A 148 17.05 22.54 6.13
C VAL A 148 15.83 21.65 5.97
N ASP A 149 14.75 22.21 5.42
CA ASP A 149 13.59 21.44 5.01
C ASP A 149 13.83 20.69 3.68
N LYS A 150 12.82 19.93 3.25
CA LYS A 150 12.79 19.20 1.98
C LYS A 150 12.95 20.08 0.73
N ASP A 151 12.70 21.38 0.84
CA ASP A 151 12.75 22.36 -0.25
C ASP A 151 14.03 23.24 -0.14
N GLY A 152 14.99 22.85 0.73
CA GLY A 152 16.29 23.48 0.92
C GLY A 152 16.32 24.72 1.80
N LYS A 153 15.21 25.11 2.44
CA LYS A 153 15.09 26.34 3.24
C LYS A 153 15.48 26.09 4.69
N ALA A 154 16.03 27.12 5.35
CA ALA A 154 16.38 27.03 6.77
C ALA A 154 15.13 26.78 7.63
N ALA A 155 15.15 25.73 8.45
CA ALA A 155 14.01 25.29 9.26
C ALA A 155 14.45 24.84 10.66
N VAL A 156 13.52 24.86 11.62
CA VAL A 156 13.67 24.16 12.90
C VAL A 156 13.17 22.73 12.72
N LEU A 157 14.00 21.76 13.09
CA LEU A 157 13.75 20.33 13.00
C LEU A 157 13.85 19.71 14.40
N GLY A 158 13.10 18.64 14.64
CA GLY A 158 13.11 17.93 15.92
C GLY A 158 12.23 18.55 17.00
N CYS A 159 12.01 17.78 18.06
CA CYS A 159 10.98 18.01 19.06
C CYS A 159 11.58 18.71 20.28
N ARG A 160 10.95 19.77 20.78
CA ARG A 160 11.27 20.38 22.09
C ARG A 160 10.71 19.53 23.24
N SER A 161 9.54 18.95 23.00
CA SER A 161 8.94 17.93 23.87
C SER A 161 8.16 16.91 23.05
N VAL A 162 7.95 15.73 23.63
CA VAL A 162 6.95 14.76 23.16
C VAL A 162 6.11 14.30 24.35
N THR A 163 4.82 14.58 24.31
CA THR A 163 3.82 14.01 25.22
C THR A 163 3.22 12.79 24.54
N PHE A 164 3.33 11.63 25.16
CA PHE A 164 2.81 10.35 24.67
C PHE A 164 1.59 9.94 25.50
N ILE A 165 0.43 9.73 24.86
CA ILE A 165 -0.80 9.32 25.53
C ILE A 165 -1.41 8.06 24.92
N ASP A 166 -1.92 7.18 25.78
CA ASP A 166 -2.77 6.04 25.42
C ASP A 166 -3.82 5.81 26.51
N LEU A 167 -4.95 5.19 26.18
CA LEU A 167 -6.04 4.94 27.12
C LEU A 167 -5.64 3.91 28.19
N TRP A 168 -4.79 2.94 27.84
CA TRP A 168 -4.46 1.81 28.71
C TRP A 168 -3.10 1.98 29.40
N PRO A 169 -3.04 2.03 30.75
CA PRO A 169 -1.78 2.08 31.49
C PRO A 169 -0.79 0.98 31.08
N GLU A 170 -1.30 -0.23 30.81
CA GLU A 170 -0.52 -1.38 30.39
C GLU A 170 0.22 -1.16 29.05
N MET A 171 -0.31 -0.32 28.15
CA MET A 171 0.37 0.12 26.92
C MET A 171 1.43 1.19 27.23
N VAL A 172 1.05 2.22 28.00
CA VAL A 172 1.91 3.37 28.34
C VAL A 172 3.15 2.94 29.11
N ASP A 173 3.04 1.98 30.04
CA ASP A 173 4.19 1.45 30.77
C ASP A 173 5.17 0.69 29.87
N ILE A 174 4.68 -0.05 28.87
CA ILE A 174 5.52 -0.71 27.88
C ILE A 174 6.23 0.34 26.99
N ALA A 175 5.52 1.39 26.57
CA ALA A 175 6.11 2.50 25.80
C ALA A 175 7.19 3.24 26.61
N ARG A 176 6.90 3.57 27.88
CA ARG A 176 7.83 4.21 28.82
C ARG A 176 9.07 3.35 29.06
N TRP A 177 8.89 2.07 29.35
CA TRP A 177 9.99 1.13 29.53
C TRP A 177 10.88 1.02 28.29
N LYS A 178 10.29 0.91 27.08
CA LYS A 178 11.07 0.94 25.82
C LYS A 178 11.79 2.27 25.64
N TYR A 179 11.12 3.40 25.92
CA TYR A 179 11.71 4.72 25.82
C TYR A 179 12.95 4.84 26.72
N GLU A 180 12.85 4.43 27.98
CA GLU A 180 13.97 4.38 28.92
C GLU A 180 15.08 3.45 28.40
N ALA A 181 14.74 2.22 28.03
CA ALA A 181 15.65 1.17 27.55
C ALA A 181 16.42 1.51 26.26
N MET A 182 15.94 2.44 25.41
CA MET A 182 16.70 2.96 24.25
C MET A 182 18.01 3.69 24.63
N GLY A 183 18.32 3.84 25.93
CA GLY A 183 19.59 4.38 26.42
C GLY A 183 19.75 5.90 26.25
N SER A 184 20.72 6.48 26.95
CA SER A 184 20.99 7.92 26.93
C SER A 184 21.82 8.32 25.69
N ASN A 185 21.21 8.22 24.50
CA ASN A 185 21.66 9.01 23.36
C ASN A 185 21.82 10.48 23.79
N ARG A 186 22.89 11.14 23.34
CA ARG A 186 23.22 12.56 23.67
C ARG A 186 22.13 13.58 23.30
N GLU A 187 21.08 13.13 22.62
CA GLU A 187 19.88 13.88 22.23
C GLU A 187 18.69 13.70 23.18
N LYS A 188 18.60 12.62 23.98
CA LYS A 188 17.51 12.44 24.97
C LYS A 188 17.46 13.58 25.99
N GLY A 189 18.62 14.11 26.39
CA GLY A 189 18.73 15.24 27.32
C GLY A 189 18.37 16.62 26.72
N LYS A 190 17.79 16.67 25.51
CA LYS A 190 17.39 17.92 24.83
C LYS A 190 15.89 18.09 24.63
N ALA A 191 15.07 17.10 25.01
CA ALA A 191 13.63 17.19 24.89
C ALA A 191 12.94 16.57 26.11
N ALA A 192 11.89 17.24 26.61
CA ALA A 192 11.04 16.66 27.63
C ALA A 192 10.20 15.52 27.03
N ALA A 193 10.18 14.36 27.67
CA ALA A 193 9.31 13.24 27.30
C ALA A 193 8.34 12.95 28.45
N VAL A 194 7.04 12.97 28.17
CA VAL A 194 5.97 12.75 29.16
C VAL A 194 5.11 11.59 28.70
N PHE A 195 4.74 10.70 29.61
CA PHE A 195 3.93 9.51 29.33
C PHE A 195 2.69 9.53 30.22
N LEU A 196 1.48 9.55 29.64
CA LEU A 196 0.21 9.63 30.38
C LEU A 196 -0.72 8.50 29.95
N ALA A 197 -1.31 7.81 30.93
CA ALA A 197 -2.47 6.94 30.71
C ALA A 197 -3.73 7.80 30.78
N GLN A 198 -4.31 8.12 29.62
CA GLN A 198 -5.38 9.10 29.47
C GLN A 198 -6.20 8.85 28.21
N ASP A 199 -7.50 9.13 28.28
CA ASP A 199 -8.37 9.22 27.11
C ASP A 199 -7.87 10.27 26.09
N ALA A 200 -7.86 9.89 24.82
CA ALA A 200 -7.47 10.72 23.68
C ALA A 200 -8.37 11.95 23.48
N MET A 201 -9.60 11.93 23.98
CA MET A 201 -10.56 13.05 24.00
C MET A 201 -10.39 13.97 25.22
N GLY A 202 -9.51 13.63 26.17
CA GLY A 202 -9.23 14.47 27.34
C GLY A 202 -8.46 15.74 27.01
N GLU A 203 -8.44 16.69 27.95
CA GLU A 203 -7.57 17.87 27.89
C GLU A 203 -6.11 17.47 28.08
N VAL A 204 -5.21 18.00 27.26
CA VAL A 204 -3.77 17.74 27.34
C VAL A 204 -3.00 18.92 26.75
N GLU A 205 -1.92 19.33 27.41
CA GLU A 205 -1.05 20.42 26.99
C GLU A 205 0.41 19.96 26.88
N SER A 206 1.25 20.78 26.26
CA SER A 206 2.69 20.61 26.29
C SER A 206 3.26 20.82 27.71
N PRO A 207 4.49 20.37 27.99
CA PRO A 207 5.17 20.69 29.26
C PRO A 207 5.43 22.19 29.51
N GLU A 208 5.18 23.07 28.53
CA GLU A 208 5.25 24.52 28.66
C GLU A 208 3.86 25.18 28.88
N GLY A 209 2.79 24.39 29.03
CA GLY A 209 1.41 24.90 29.15
C GLY A 209 0.89 25.49 27.82
N THR A 210 1.20 24.83 26.71
CA THR A 210 0.91 25.33 25.35
C THR A 210 0.33 24.26 24.44
N LYS A 211 -0.33 24.71 23.36
CA LYS A 211 -0.82 23.86 22.27
C LYS A 211 0.31 23.30 21.42
N PHE A 212 0.06 22.17 20.76
CA PHE A 212 1.10 21.39 20.08
C PHE A 212 1.39 21.87 18.65
N ASP A 213 2.66 21.95 18.29
CA ASP A 213 3.13 22.22 16.92
C ASP A 213 2.90 21.02 16.00
N THR A 214 3.01 19.80 16.55
CA THR A 214 2.71 18.56 15.84
C THR A 214 1.82 17.67 16.70
N VAL A 215 0.73 17.14 16.14
CA VAL A 215 0.02 15.98 16.70
C VAL A 215 0.29 14.75 15.83
N VAL A 216 0.51 13.60 16.43
CA VAL A 216 0.76 12.31 15.78
C VAL A 216 -0.34 11.34 16.19
N GLN A 217 -0.89 10.60 15.23
CA GLN A 217 -1.77 9.46 15.46
C GLN A 217 -1.40 8.37 14.44
N THR A 218 -1.13 7.15 14.92
CA THR A 218 -0.85 6.01 14.04
C THR A 218 -1.52 4.72 14.52
N MET A 219 -2.43 4.17 13.72
CA MET A 219 -3.11 2.88 13.95
C MET A 219 -3.97 2.84 15.23
N GLY A 220 -4.50 4.00 15.66
CA GLY A 220 -5.43 4.13 16.78
C GLY A 220 -6.80 4.68 16.37
N LEU A 221 -6.89 5.43 15.27
CA LEU A 221 -8.16 5.98 14.76
C LEU A 221 -9.15 4.86 14.35
N CYS A 222 -8.62 3.68 14.01
CA CYS A 222 -9.40 2.48 13.74
C CYS A 222 -10.13 1.88 14.96
N SER A 223 -9.73 2.22 16.18
CA SER A 223 -10.28 1.64 17.41
C SER A 223 -11.21 2.62 18.15
N HIS A 224 -10.94 3.92 18.08
CA HIS A 224 -11.76 4.96 18.72
C HIS A 224 -13.25 4.91 18.28
N PRO A 225 -14.24 4.99 19.19
CA PRO A 225 -15.65 4.90 18.81
C PRO A 225 -16.08 6.07 17.91
N GLU A 226 -15.64 7.29 18.21
CA GLU A 226 -16.03 8.52 17.48
C GLU A 226 -14.82 9.15 16.73
N PRO A 227 -14.32 8.55 15.63
CA PRO A 227 -13.04 8.95 15.02
C PRO A 227 -13.07 10.34 14.37
N VAL A 228 -14.24 10.81 13.93
CA VAL A 228 -14.40 12.17 13.37
C VAL A 228 -14.24 13.23 14.45
N LYS A 229 -14.85 13.02 15.64
CA LYS A 229 -14.67 13.89 16.80
C LYS A 229 -13.23 13.88 17.30
N LEU A 230 -12.57 12.71 17.28
CA LEU A 230 -11.15 12.62 17.63
C LEU A 230 -10.31 13.50 16.69
N LEU A 231 -10.44 13.39 15.37
CA LEU A 231 -9.68 14.27 14.46
C LEU A 231 -10.01 15.76 14.64
N GLN A 232 -11.25 16.11 15.01
CA GLN A 232 -11.62 17.49 15.36
C GLN A 232 -10.90 17.96 16.62
N HIS A 233 -10.90 17.17 17.70
CA HIS A 233 -10.19 17.44 18.96
C HIS A 233 -8.67 17.55 18.78
N LEU A 234 -8.05 16.60 18.05
CA LEU A 234 -6.63 16.68 17.67
C LEU A 234 -6.35 17.94 16.83
N GLY A 235 -7.33 18.36 16.02
CA GLY A 235 -7.35 19.65 15.34
C GLY A 235 -7.35 20.82 16.30
N GLU A 236 -8.12 20.78 17.38
CA GLU A 236 -8.24 21.86 18.38
C GLU A 236 -7.02 21.99 19.30
N LEU A 237 -6.39 20.87 19.70
CA LEU A 237 -5.14 20.79 20.48
C LEU A 237 -3.92 21.36 19.75
N LEU A 238 -3.99 21.49 18.42
CA LEU A 238 -2.93 22.05 17.57
C LEU A 238 -2.75 23.57 17.78
N VAL A 239 -1.53 24.10 17.57
CA VAL A 239 -1.29 25.55 17.45
C VAL A 239 -2.16 26.19 16.35
N THR A 240 -2.42 27.50 16.47
CA THR A 240 -3.20 28.29 15.51
C THR A 240 -2.36 28.83 14.33
N SER A 241 -1.04 28.62 14.34
CA SER A 241 -0.17 28.99 13.23
C SER A 241 -0.39 28.11 12.00
N ASP A 242 -0.09 28.63 10.81
CA ASP A 242 -0.15 27.87 9.55
C ASP A 242 0.95 26.79 9.46
N ASP A 243 1.76 26.62 10.50
CA ASP A 243 2.82 25.62 10.64
C ASP A 243 2.39 24.36 11.38
N GLY A 244 1.32 24.43 12.20
CA GLY A 244 0.82 23.29 12.97
C GLY A 244 0.41 22.11 12.07
N ARG A 245 0.84 20.88 12.37
CA ARG A 245 0.48 19.68 11.57
C ARG A 245 -0.09 18.55 12.42
N ILE A 246 -1.05 17.82 11.86
CA ILE A 246 -1.36 16.46 12.29
C ILE A 246 -0.70 15.49 11.31
N LEU A 247 0.03 14.52 11.84
CA LEU A 247 0.69 13.44 11.11
C LEU A 247 -0.08 12.14 11.38
N LEU A 248 -0.77 11.62 10.37
CA LEU A 248 -1.71 10.50 10.50
C LEU A 248 -1.26 9.31 9.64
N LEU A 249 -1.13 8.12 10.25
CA LEU A 249 -0.78 6.88 9.54
C LEU A 249 -1.69 5.73 9.97
N GLU A 250 -2.69 5.43 9.16
CA GLU A 250 -3.82 4.59 9.53
C GLU A 250 -4.06 3.43 8.56
N HIS A 251 -4.81 2.42 9.01
CA HIS A 251 -5.33 1.35 8.16
C HIS A 251 -6.85 1.47 7.96
N GLY A 252 -7.33 1.11 6.78
CA GLY A 252 -8.74 1.18 6.43
C GLY A 252 -9.02 0.63 5.04
N ARG A 253 -10.11 1.11 4.42
CA ARG A 253 -10.54 0.70 3.07
C ARG A 253 -9.43 0.88 2.04
N GLY A 254 -9.31 -0.10 1.13
CA GLY A 254 -8.42 -0.09 -0.03
C GLY A 254 -9.02 0.59 -1.26
N HIS A 255 -8.31 0.54 -2.39
CA HIS A 255 -8.79 1.06 -3.68
C HIS A 255 -9.79 0.11 -4.37
N TYR A 256 -9.79 -1.18 -4.01
CA TYR A 256 -10.48 -2.22 -4.77
C TYR A 256 -11.71 -2.75 -4.03
N GLY A 257 -12.86 -2.77 -4.70
CA GLY A 257 -14.13 -3.24 -4.11
C GLY A 257 -14.10 -4.68 -3.61
N TRP A 258 -13.37 -5.58 -4.29
CA TRP A 258 -13.21 -6.97 -3.85
C TRP A 258 -12.44 -7.09 -2.51
N LEU A 259 -11.43 -6.24 -2.31
CA LEU A 259 -10.64 -6.18 -1.09
C LEU A 259 -11.47 -5.58 0.05
N ASN A 260 -12.23 -4.52 -0.25
CA ASN A 260 -13.13 -3.92 0.72
C ASN A 260 -14.23 -4.91 1.16
N GLY A 261 -14.81 -5.71 0.25
CA GLY A 261 -15.76 -6.78 0.60
C GLY A 261 -15.16 -7.96 1.38
N LEU A 262 -13.84 -8.17 1.31
CA LEU A 262 -13.12 -9.09 2.20
C LEU A 262 -12.96 -8.49 3.61
N LEU A 263 -12.54 -7.21 3.70
CA LEU A 263 -12.41 -6.48 4.97
C LEU A 263 -13.76 -6.39 5.70
N ASP A 264 -14.82 -5.96 4.99
CA ASP A 264 -16.18 -5.80 5.53
C ASP A 264 -16.75 -7.15 6.00
N GLY A 265 -16.59 -8.21 5.20
CA GLY A 265 -17.11 -9.55 5.53
C GLY A 265 -16.42 -10.24 6.71
N LEU A 266 -15.32 -9.68 7.24
CA LEU A 266 -14.57 -10.23 8.37
C LEU A 266 -14.36 -9.19 9.48
N ALA A 267 -14.95 -8.00 9.37
CA ALA A 267 -14.66 -6.85 10.24
C ALA A 267 -14.95 -7.13 11.72
N ALA A 268 -16.10 -7.73 12.05
CA ALA A 268 -16.46 -8.03 13.43
C ALA A 268 -15.54 -9.09 14.06
N ALA A 269 -15.20 -10.17 13.34
CA ALA A 269 -14.24 -11.17 13.81
C ALA A 269 -12.80 -10.64 13.90
N HIS A 270 -12.47 -9.57 13.17
CA HIS A 270 -11.21 -8.86 13.34
C HIS A 270 -11.24 -7.96 14.59
N ALA A 271 -12.31 -7.18 14.77
CA ALA A 271 -12.49 -6.26 15.90
C ALA A 271 -12.51 -6.99 17.25
N ASP A 272 -13.30 -8.05 17.39
CA ASP A 272 -13.37 -8.88 18.61
C ASP A 272 -12.01 -9.48 19.02
N ARG A 273 -11.17 -9.81 18.03
CA ARG A 273 -9.87 -10.44 18.24
C ARG A 273 -8.70 -9.46 18.41
N HIS A 274 -8.71 -8.32 17.71
CA HIS A 274 -7.55 -7.42 17.57
C HIS A 274 -7.79 -5.99 18.09
N GLY A 275 -9.00 -5.67 18.55
CA GLY A 275 -9.33 -4.38 19.15
C GLY A 275 -9.46 -3.21 18.17
N CYS A 276 -9.60 -3.47 16.86
CA CYS A 276 -9.75 -2.42 15.85
C CYS A 276 -10.69 -2.76 14.69
N TRP A 277 -11.28 -1.73 14.09
CA TRP A 277 -12.12 -1.85 12.89
C TRP A 277 -11.31 -1.54 11.63
N TRP A 278 -10.72 -2.58 11.03
CA TRP A 278 -9.80 -2.47 9.88
C TRP A 278 -10.43 -2.00 8.56
N ASN A 279 -11.75 -1.85 8.50
CA ASN A 279 -12.53 -1.52 7.31
C ASN A 279 -13.09 -0.09 7.30
N ARG A 280 -12.72 0.76 8.29
CA ARG A 280 -13.13 2.18 8.34
C ARG A 280 -12.65 2.95 7.11
N ASP A 281 -13.48 3.90 6.64
CA ASP A 281 -13.09 4.81 5.57
C ASP A 281 -12.34 6.02 6.15
N ILE A 282 -11.02 5.91 6.22
CA ILE A 282 -10.14 6.98 6.74
C ILE A 282 -10.25 8.25 5.88
N GLY A 283 -10.47 8.11 4.56
CA GLY A 283 -10.63 9.25 3.66
C GLY A 283 -11.90 10.06 3.97
N GLU A 284 -13.02 9.36 4.19
CA GLU A 284 -14.27 9.99 4.60
C GLU A 284 -14.21 10.57 6.03
N ILE A 285 -13.55 9.89 6.98
CA ILE A 285 -13.34 10.40 8.34
C ILE A 285 -12.51 11.71 8.31
N VAL A 286 -11.42 11.74 7.53
CA VAL A 286 -10.62 12.96 7.32
C VAL A 286 -11.47 14.05 6.66
N ARG A 287 -12.28 13.73 5.64
CA ARG A 287 -13.18 14.69 4.98
C ARG A 287 -14.22 15.28 5.96
N GLN A 288 -14.81 14.46 6.82
CA GLN A 288 -15.81 14.88 7.81
C GLN A 288 -15.20 15.68 8.97
N SER A 289 -13.91 15.49 9.29
CA SER A 289 -13.21 16.26 10.33
C SER A 289 -13.12 17.77 10.02
N GLY A 290 -13.22 18.17 8.75
CA GLY A 290 -13.10 19.57 8.31
C GLY A 290 -11.67 20.11 8.24
N LEU A 291 -10.67 19.30 8.59
CA LEU A 291 -9.24 19.63 8.48
C LEU A 291 -8.79 19.82 7.03
N GLU A 292 -7.75 20.64 6.84
CA GLU A 292 -7.15 20.88 5.53
C GLU A 292 -6.07 19.82 5.25
N VAL A 293 -6.22 19.09 4.14
CA VAL A 293 -5.25 18.08 3.68
C VAL A 293 -4.06 18.79 3.00
N VAL A 294 -2.88 18.72 3.63
CA VAL A 294 -1.63 19.26 3.09
C VAL A 294 -0.92 18.22 2.21
N GLU A 295 -0.96 16.95 2.62
CA GLU A 295 -0.47 15.82 1.82
C GLU A 295 -1.34 14.58 2.09
N ALA A 296 -1.56 13.77 1.06
CA ALA A 296 -2.23 12.48 1.16
C ALA A 296 -1.50 11.43 0.30
N ARG A 297 -1.22 10.27 0.87
CA ARG A 297 -0.62 9.12 0.18
C ARG A 297 -1.33 7.84 0.61
N ARG A 298 -1.33 6.84 -0.26
CA ARG A 298 -1.88 5.51 0.04
C ARG A 298 -0.92 4.42 -0.42
N TYR A 299 -0.91 3.31 0.32
CA TYR A 299 -0.03 2.17 0.10
C TYR A 299 -0.81 0.86 0.21
N HIS A 300 -0.17 -0.28 -0.08
CA HIS A 300 -0.71 -1.63 0.18
C HIS A 300 -2.10 -1.87 -0.42
N LEU A 301 -2.23 -1.72 -1.76
CA LEU A 301 -3.52 -1.77 -2.46
C LEU A 301 -4.54 -0.69 -2.02
N GLY A 302 -4.08 0.30 -1.27
CA GLY A 302 -4.83 1.46 -0.78
C GLY A 302 -5.20 1.39 0.70
N THR A 303 -4.96 0.27 1.40
CA THR A 303 -5.47 0.05 2.77
C THR A 303 -4.70 0.83 3.83
N THR A 304 -3.43 1.18 3.61
CA THR A 304 -2.70 2.09 4.50
C THR A 304 -2.72 3.51 3.95
N TRP A 305 -3.13 4.46 4.78
CA TRP A 305 -3.29 5.88 4.48
C TRP A 305 -2.26 6.68 5.26
N GLU A 306 -1.48 7.53 4.58
CA GLU A 306 -0.57 8.51 5.19
C GLU A 306 -1.10 9.91 4.85
N TYR A 307 -1.41 10.70 5.87
CA TYR A 307 -1.89 12.07 5.73
C TYR A 307 -1.02 13.05 6.52
N VAL A 308 -0.83 14.23 5.95
CA VAL A 308 -0.42 15.44 6.67
C VAL A 308 -1.59 16.41 6.62
N LEU A 309 -2.16 16.75 7.77
CA LEU A 309 -3.31 17.64 7.91
C LEU A 309 -2.91 18.91 8.67
N LYS A 310 -3.74 19.96 8.60
CA LYS A 310 -3.66 21.14 9.48
C LYS A 310 -5.04 21.72 9.76
N LYS A 311 -5.13 22.64 10.73
CA LYS A 311 -6.31 23.50 10.91
C LYS A 311 -6.59 24.26 9.61
N LYS A 312 -7.81 24.14 9.09
CA LYS A 312 -8.29 24.94 7.95
C LYS A 312 -8.35 26.41 8.36
N LYS A 313 -7.79 27.32 7.56
CA LYS A 313 -7.90 28.77 7.83
C LYS A 313 -9.37 29.19 7.77
N GLN A 314 -9.88 29.79 8.84
CA GLN A 314 -11.12 30.55 8.77
C GLN A 314 -10.88 31.73 7.83
N GLN A 315 -11.52 31.73 6.67
CA GLN A 315 -11.62 32.93 5.85
C GLN A 315 -12.48 33.92 6.64
N GLN A 316 -11.88 35.05 7.08
CA GLN A 316 -12.67 36.14 7.63
C GLN A 316 -13.74 36.53 6.60
N GLN A 317 -14.98 36.66 7.03
CA GLN A 317 -16.12 36.92 6.17
C GLN A 317 -16.19 38.40 5.73
N GLN A 318 -15.06 38.95 5.25
CA GLN A 318 -14.96 40.26 4.62
C GLN A 318 -15.50 40.23 3.19
N GLN A 319 -16.78 39.85 3.06
CA GLN A 319 -17.59 40.19 1.89
C GLN A 319 -18.74 41.07 2.35
N ARG A 320 -18.48 42.38 2.25
CA ARG A 320 -19.43 43.51 2.11
C ARG A 320 -20.90 43.20 2.40
N SER A 321 -21.39 43.75 3.50
CA SER A 321 -22.75 44.26 3.65
C SER A 321 -22.65 45.56 4.44
#